data_AF-A0A938MMN0-F1
#
_entry.id   AF-A0A938MMN0-F1
#
_cell.length_a   1.000
_cell.length_b   1.000
_cell.length_c   1.000
_cell.angle_alpha   90.00
_cell.angle_beta   90.00
_cell.angle_gamma   90.00
#
_symmetry.space_group_name_H-M   'P 1'
#
loop_
_entity.id
_entity.type
_entity.pdbx_description
1 polymer ?
#
loop_
_entity_poly.entity_id
_entity_poly.type
_entity_poly.pdbx_seq_one_letter_code
_entity_poly.pdbx_strand_id
1 'polypeptide(L)'
;MLAQHPTDRQGTRCREGLAPAGSGGIDSTSRHRQRVECPAIRRQPSCRGDAARIQPRRNHQGDLVGQHQQGVPRAMNRRQFIGSAAAVAASFTVRELRGGESDNLYARANTDWLAKCRFGIGVHWTAQTVPRSGTPKTFQRAVADFDLNGFIAAVEHAGADYVLFTAAHALQMLPAPHPVLDTILSGRTCERDLIRALADALAARQKHLLVYYNHSCNGKDDPEWRKAVGYDGTDKGRFAQNLLEIVGWMGERYKDKIKAWWFDSPYSLDTRGPHNSVTTDMTGFQFPWEQFTVAAKIGYPARLVTYNAGV
;
A
#
# COMPACT_ATOMS: atom_id res chain seq x y z
N MET A 1 -12.33 74.35 -17.35
CA MET A 1 -13.69 73.78 -17.18
C MET A 1 -13.55 72.66 -16.16
N LEU A 2 -13.79 72.80 -14.83
CA LEU A 2 -14.99 73.29 -14.10
C LEU A 2 -16.26 72.74 -14.76
N ALA A 3 -17.17 71.99 -14.12
CA ALA A 3 -17.38 71.42 -12.77
C ALA A 3 -18.38 70.23 -13.00
N GLN A 4 -18.76 69.30 -12.11
CA GLN A 4 -19.52 69.42 -10.85
C GLN A 4 -19.92 67.98 -10.41
N HIS A 5 -19.76 67.64 -9.13
CA HIS A 5 -20.56 66.65 -8.36
C HIS A 5 -21.87 67.33 -7.86
N PRO A 6 -22.81 66.76 -7.05
CA PRO A 6 -22.93 65.45 -6.34
C PRO A 6 -24.35 64.80 -6.48
N THR A 7 -24.72 63.66 -5.86
CA THR A 7 -25.33 63.57 -4.51
C THR A 7 -25.40 62.14 -3.94
N ASP A 8 -25.11 62.07 -2.64
CA ASP A 8 -25.31 61.01 -1.65
C ASP A 8 -26.74 60.44 -1.51
N ARG A 9 -26.83 59.19 -1.03
CA ARG A 9 -27.70 58.80 0.10
C ARG A 9 -27.20 57.53 0.81
N GLN A 10 -26.73 57.71 2.04
CA GLN A 10 -27.00 56.98 3.31
C GLN A 10 -27.70 55.60 3.16
N GLY A 11 -27.31 54.50 3.80
CA GLY A 11 -26.62 54.31 5.07
C GLY A 11 -27.50 53.43 5.98
N THR A 12 -27.04 52.23 6.35
CA THR A 12 -27.43 51.57 7.62
C THR A 12 -26.45 50.44 7.98
N ARG A 13 -25.63 50.70 9.01
CA ARG A 13 -25.04 49.67 9.89
C ARG A 13 -26.06 49.34 10.97
N CYS A 14 -26.15 48.08 11.39
CA CYS A 14 -26.54 47.74 12.76
C CYS A 14 -25.54 46.75 13.36
N ARG A 15 -25.20 47.04 14.62
CA ARG A 15 -24.21 46.41 15.51
C ARG A 15 -24.80 45.25 16.32
N GLU A 16 -23.86 44.45 16.81
CA GLU A 16 -23.77 43.63 18.04
C GLU A 16 -24.85 43.75 19.12
N GLY A 17 -25.10 42.61 19.80
CA GLY A 17 -25.68 42.53 21.14
C GLY A 17 -25.42 41.16 21.78
N LEU A 18 -24.79 41.16 22.96
CA LEU A 18 -24.31 40.02 23.76
C LEU A 18 -25.12 39.93 25.08
N ALA A 19 -25.39 38.68 25.53
CA ALA A 19 -25.66 38.21 26.91
C ALA A 19 -27.01 38.59 27.60
N PRO A 20 -27.50 37.88 28.67
CA PRO A 20 -26.77 37.00 29.61
C PRO A 20 -27.44 35.67 30.04
N ALA A 21 -26.74 34.96 30.93
CA ALA A 21 -27.05 33.67 31.56
C ALA A 21 -28.11 33.75 32.69
N GLY A 22 -28.78 32.62 32.94
CA GLY A 22 -29.66 32.40 34.11
C GLY A 22 -30.01 30.91 34.29
N SER A 23 -29.86 30.45 35.54
CA SER A 23 -29.95 29.08 36.09
C SER A 23 -31.37 28.54 36.29
N GLY A 24 -31.53 27.20 36.34
CA GLY A 24 -32.66 26.52 37.00
C GLY A 24 -33.03 25.17 36.37
N GLY A 25 -33.05 24.09 37.17
CA GLY A 25 -33.29 22.70 36.71
C GLY A 25 -34.69 22.13 37.02
N ILE A 26 -34.84 20.82 36.69
CA ILE A 26 -35.95 19.87 36.94
C ILE A 26 -37.19 20.19 36.04
N ASP A 27 -37.82 19.31 35.25
CA ASP A 27 -38.16 17.89 35.38
C ASP A 27 -38.43 17.24 34.00
N SER A 28 -38.45 15.91 34.01
CA SER A 28 -38.86 14.94 33.01
C SER A 28 -40.27 15.13 32.42
N THR A 29 -40.43 14.85 31.12
CA THR A 29 -41.39 13.88 30.54
C THR A 29 -41.50 14.04 29.01
N SER A 30 -41.70 12.90 28.33
CA SER A 30 -42.34 12.78 27.01
C SER A 30 -41.62 13.40 25.79
N ARG A 31 -40.92 12.56 25.01
CA ARG A 31 -40.78 12.77 23.56
C ARG A 31 -41.14 11.53 22.76
N HIS A 32 -42.19 11.71 21.96
CA HIS A 32 -42.63 10.83 20.89
C HIS A 32 -41.47 10.41 19.97
N ARG A 33 -41.38 9.10 19.72
CA ARG A 33 -40.65 8.52 18.58
C ARG A 33 -41.43 8.83 17.30
N GLN A 34 -40.91 9.71 16.46
CA GLN A 34 -41.26 9.70 15.03
C GLN A 34 -40.31 8.74 14.30
N ARG A 35 -40.88 7.63 13.83
CA ARG A 35 -40.27 6.74 12.84
C ARG A 35 -40.29 7.47 11.50
N VAL A 36 -39.13 7.64 10.88
CA VAL A 36 -39.02 8.02 9.48
C VAL A 36 -38.94 6.71 8.67
N GLU A 37 -39.93 6.47 7.83
CA GLU A 37 -39.96 5.35 6.88
C GLU A 37 -39.14 5.70 5.62
N CYS A 38 -38.19 4.84 5.26
CA CYS A 38 -37.47 4.90 3.98
C CYS A 38 -38.28 4.20 2.87
N PRO A 39 -38.43 4.78 1.67
CA PRO A 39 -39.09 4.10 0.56
C PRO A 39 -38.20 3.01 -0.06
N ALA A 40 -38.83 1.88 -0.38
CA ALA A 40 -38.22 0.72 -1.02
C ALA A 40 -37.67 1.02 -2.43
N ILE A 41 -36.41 0.65 -2.67
CA ILE A 41 -35.78 0.70 -4.00
C ILE A 41 -36.22 -0.54 -4.79
N ARG A 42 -36.95 -0.31 -5.90
CA ARG A 42 -37.28 -1.32 -6.91
C ARG A 42 -36.02 -1.85 -7.60
N ARG A 43 -35.88 -3.18 -7.65
CA ARG A 43 -34.89 -3.88 -8.49
C ARG A 43 -35.30 -3.81 -9.97
N GLN A 44 -34.36 -3.45 -10.85
CA GLN A 44 -34.48 -3.65 -12.30
C GLN A 44 -33.92 -5.04 -12.69
N PRO A 45 -34.52 -5.72 -13.70
CA PRO A 45 -34.09 -7.06 -14.11
C PRO A 45 -32.92 -7.04 -15.10
N SER A 46 -32.20 -8.16 -15.11
CA SER A 46 -30.99 -8.43 -15.88
C SER A 46 -31.25 -8.58 -17.38
N CYS A 47 -30.38 -7.97 -18.19
CA CYS A 47 -30.26 -8.28 -19.61
C CYS A 47 -29.31 -9.49 -19.79
N ARG A 48 -29.86 -10.64 -20.18
CA ARG A 48 -29.11 -11.74 -20.79
C ARG A 48 -28.85 -11.36 -22.25
N GLY A 49 -27.58 -11.36 -22.65
CA GLY A 49 -27.15 -11.25 -24.05
C GLY A 49 -26.39 -12.52 -24.42
N ASP A 50 -26.82 -13.15 -25.50
CA ASP A 50 -26.40 -14.45 -26.01
C ASP A 50 -24.93 -14.52 -26.41
N ALA A 51 -24.26 -15.59 -25.99
CA ALA A 51 -22.92 -15.94 -26.44
C ALA A 51 -23.01 -16.86 -27.67
N ALA A 52 -22.77 -16.30 -28.85
CA ALA A 52 -22.56 -17.07 -30.07
C ALA A 52 -21.13 -17.64 -30.10
N ARG A 53 -21.08 -18.96 -30.22
CA ARG A 53 -19.93 -19.86 -30.30
C ARG A 53 -19.17 -19.68 -31.63
N ILE A 54 -17.87 -19.37 -31.58
CA ILE A 54 -16.96 -19.47 -32.74
C ILE A 54 -15.82 -20.43 -32.38
N GLN A 55 -15.68 -21.49 -33.17
CA GLN A 55 -14.58 -22.47 -33.11
C GLN A 55 -13.33 -21.92 -33.83
N PRO A 56 -12.10 -22.27 -33.39
CA PRO A 56 -10.88 -21.93 -34.12
C PRO A 56 -10.55 -22.99 -35.19
N ARG A 57 -10.27 -22.53 -36.42
CA ARG A 57 -9.62 -23.35 -37.46
C ARG A 57 -8.12 -23.48 -37.15
N ARG A 58 -7.64 -24.72 -37.13
CA ARG A 58 -6.21 -25.09 -37.26
C ARG A 58 -5.72 -24.74 -38.66
N ASN A 59 -4.46 -24.31 -38.75
CA ASN A 59 -3.62 -24.58 -39.91
C ASN A 59 -2.28 -25.19 -39.46
N HIS A 60 -1.87 -26.18 -40.24
CA HIS A 60 -0.70 -27.03 -40.14
C HIS A 60 0.53 -26.41 -40.82
N GLN A 61 1.67 -27.08 -40.57
CA GLN A 61 2.90 -27.15 -41.39
C GLN A 61 3.77 -25.90 -41.37
N GLY A 62 5.09 -25.98 -41.27
CA GLY A 62 6.07 -27.07 -41.34
C GLY A 62 7.46 -26.42 -41.13
N ASP A 63 8.42 -27.13 -40.55
CA ASP A 63 9.64 -27.63 -41.21
C ASP A 63 10.45 -26.55 -41.97
N LEU A 64 11.77 -26.39 -41.88
CA LEU A 64 12.88 -27.23 -41.43
C LEU A 64 14.18 -26.42 -41.66
N VAL A 65 15.27 -26.88 -41.05
CA VAL A 65 16.70 -26.72 -41.44
C VAL A 65 17.44 -25.41 -41.08
N GLY A 66 18.57 -25.61 -40.40
CA GLY A 66 19.66 -24.63 -40.31
C GLY A 66 20.78 -25.08 -39.36
N GLN A 67 21.44 -26.19 -39.67
CA GLN A 67 22.62 -26.68 -38.94
C GLN A 67 23.80 -25.71 -39.08
N HIS A 68 24.44 -25.34 -37.98
CA HIS A 68 25.81 -24.83 -37.97
C HIS A 68 26.69 -25.67 -37.05
N GLN A 69 27.68 -26.30 -37.66
CA GLN A 69 28.72 -27.10 -37.03
C GLN A 69 29.63 -26.21 -36.17
N GLN A 70 29.91 -26.62 -34.94
CA GLN A 70 31.01 -26.10 -34.12
C GLN A 70 31.99 -27.23 -33.82
N GLY A 71 33.24 -27.02 -34.20
CA GLY A 71 34.37 -27.89 -33.92
C GLY A 71 34.81 -27.78 -32.46
N VAL A 72 35.00 -28.94 -31.84
CA VAL A 72 35.71 -29.11 -30.57
C VAL A 72 37.21 -29.29 -30.85
N PRO A 73 38.09 -28.77 -29.99
CA PRO A 73 39.13 -29.67 -29.49
C PRO A 73 39.33 -29.59 -27.97
N ARG A 74 39.22 -30.79 -27.37
CA ARG A 74 40.08 -31.47 -26.40
C ARG A 74 40.63 -30.73 -25.16
N ALA A 75 40.38 -31.41 -24.03
CA ALA A 75 40.89 -31.18 -22.68
C ALA A 75 42.38 -31.51 -22.48
N MET A 76 43.01 -30.80 -21.53
CA MET A 76 44.12 -31.16 -20.59
C MET A 76 44.78 -29.85 -20.08
N ASN A 77 45.34 -29.67 -18.88
CA ASN A 77 45.47 -30.51 -17.69
C ASN A 77 45.69 -29.61 -16.46
N ARG A 78 45.42 -30.17 -15.28
CA ARG A 78 45.43 -29.57 -13.95
C ARG A 78 46.82 -29.66 -13.34
N ARG A 79 47.62 -28.56 -13.34
CA ARG A 79 48.68 -28.21 -12.36
C ARG A 79 49.64 -27.17 -12.96
N GLN A 80 50.09 -26.25 -12.10
CA GLN A 80 51.10 -25.20 -12.30
C GLN A 80 50.57 -23.85 -12.77
N PHE A 81 50.15 -23.01 -11.81
CA PHE A 81 50.65 -21.63 -11.71
C PHE A 81 50.35 -21.12 -10.30
N ILE A 82 51.33 -21.22 -9.40
CA ILE A 82 51.38 -20.46 -8.14
C ILE A 82 52.36 -19.33 -8.41
N GLY A 83 51.87 -18.10 -8.40
CA GLY A 83 52.66 -16.88 -8.56
C GLY A 83 51.93 -15.74 -7.88
N SER A 84 52.46 -15.35 -6.73
CA SER A 84 51.92 -14.40 -5.76
C SER A 84 51.64 -13.01 -6.34
N ALA A 85 50.47 -12.46 -6.01
CA ALA A 85 50.28 -11.01 -5.92
C ALA A 85 49.25 -10.72 -4.83
N ALA A 86 49.76 -10.33 -3.66
CA ALA A 86 48.97 -9.71 -2.62
C ALA A 86 48.56 -8.31 -3.09
N ALA A 87 47.25 -8.07 -3.22
CA ALA A 87 46.68 -6.74 -3.34
C ALA A 87 45.44 -6.67 -2.44
N VAL A 88 45.43 -5.63 -1.62
CA VAL A 88 44.46 -5.34 -0.56
C VAL A 88 43.04 -5.36 -1.10
N ALA A 89 42.31 -6.45 -0.84
CA ALA A 89 40.85 -6.50 -0.96
C ALA A 89 40.28 -6.41 0.45
N ALA A 90 39.56 -5.32 0.71
CA ALA A 90 38.78 -5.13 1.93
C ALA A 90 37.97 -6.39 2.23
N SER A 91 38.14 -6.92 3.44
CA SER A 91 37.45 -8.12 3.91
C SER A 91 35.95 -7.88 3.97
N PHE A 92 35.24 -8.14 2.87
CA PHE A 92 33.91 -8.70 2.98
C PHE A 92 34.12 -10.11 3.52
N THR A 93 34.07 -10.27 4.83
CA THR A 93 33.84 -11.59 5.43
C THR A 93 32.52 -12.10 4.88
N VAL A 94 32.61 -12.93 3.83
CA VAL A 94 31.58 -13.91 3.53
C VAL A 94 31.55 -14.80 4.76
N ARG A 95 30.60 -14.54 5.64
CA ARG A 95 30.32 -15.42 6.77
C ARG A 95 29.83 -16.72 6.15
N GLU A 96 30.71 -17.71 6.10
CA GLU A 96 30.30 -19.10 5.92
C GLU A 96 29.15 -19.35 6.89
N LEU A 97 27.96 -19.57 6.35
CA LEU A 97 26.81 -20.07 7.08
C LEU A 97 27.13 -21.53 7.42
N ARG A 98 27.92 -21.73 8.48
CA ARG A 98 28.02 -23.02 9.14
C ARG A 98 26.63 -23.39 9.63
N GLY A 99 26.10 -24.47 9.07
CA GLY A 99 24.83 -25.07 9.45
C GLY A 99 24.82 -25.38 10.94
N GLY A 100 24.12 -24.54 11.68
CA GLY A 100 23.47 -24.90 12.94
C GLY A 100 22.01 -25.07 12.61
N GLU A 101 21.53 -26.32 12.67
CA GLU A 101 20.13 -26.63 12.55
C GLU A 101 19.44 -26.23 13.86
N SER A 102 18.82 -25.08 13.84
CA SER A 102 17.54 -24.83 14.50
C SER A 102 16.85 -23.67 13.80
N ASP A 103 15.55 -23.54 14.04
CA ASP A 103 14.86 -22.25 14.08
C ASP A 103 13.94 -21.90 12.91
N ASN A 104 12.66 -22.12 13.21
CA ASN A 104 11.51 -21.44 12.65
C ASN A 104 11.86 -20.00 12.22
N LEU A 105 11.99 -19.75 10.92
CA LEU A 105 12.30 -18.41 10.35
C LEU A 105 11.30 -17.35 10.83
N TYR A 106 10.11 -17.78 11.25
CA TYR A 106 9.08 -16.96 11.82
C TYR A 106 9.02 -17.05 13.35
N ALA A 107 9.30 -15.93 14.01
CA ALA A 107 8.96 -15.73 15.41
C ALA A 107 7.59 -15.04 15.54
N ARG A 108 6.67 -15.57 16.34
CA ARG A 108 5.40 -14.89 16.64
C ARG A 108 5.67 -13.58 17.39
N ALA A 109 5.07 -12.47 16.95
CA ALA A 109 5.21 -11.18 17.62
C ALA A 109 4.25 -11.04 18.81
N ASN A 110 4.64 -10.27 19.83
CA ASN A 110 3.81 -9.94 20.98
C ASN A 110 2.71 -8.93 20.56
N THR A 111 1.45 -9.26 20.83
CA THR A 111 0.27 -8.45 20.50
C THR A 111 -0.29 -7.65 21.67
N ASP A 112 0.28 -7.76 22.88
CA ASP A 112 -0.24 -7.16 24.11
C ASP A 112 -0.31 -5.62 24.01
N TRP A 113 0.65 -5.00 23.33
CA TRP A 113 0.63 -3.54 23.12
C TRP A 113 -0.60 -3.10 22.33
N LEU A 114 -1.00 -3.88 21.31
CA LEU A 114 -2.17 -3.58 20.50
C LEU A 114 -3.45 -3.87 21.29
N ALA A 115 -3.47 -4.94 22.08
CA ALA A 115 -4.60 -5.27 22.96
C ALA A 115 -4.84 -4.21 24.06
N LYS A 116 -3.80 -3.46 24.44
CA LYS A 116 -3.90 -2.32 25.38
C LYS A 116 -4.42 -1.04 24.71
N CYS A 117 -4.38 -0.95 23.37
CA CYS A 117 -4.95 0.18 22.65
C CYS A 117 -6.48 0.11 22.72
N ARG A 118 -7.14 1.24 22.96
CA ARG A 118 -8.60 1.36 23.04
C ARG A 118 -9.23 1.23 21.66
N PHE A 119 -8.72 2.00 20.71
CA PHE A 119 -9.12 1.98 19.31
C PHE A 119 -8.08 2.69 18.44
N GLY A 120 -8.19 2.52 17.12
CA GLY A 120 -7.41 3.27 16.15
C GLY A 120 -8.27 3.79 15.01
N ILE A 121 -7.67 4.63 14.17
CA ILE A 121 -8.32 5.21 13.00
C ILE A 121 -7.63 4.67 11.74
N GLY A 122 -8.41 4.05 10.86
CA GLY A 122 -7.97 3.69 9.52
C GLY A 122 -8.37 4.74 8.50
N VAL A 123 -7.43 5.14 7.62
CA VAL A 123 -7.71 6.08 6.53
C VAL A 123 -7.32 5.50 5.18
N HIS A 124 -8.27 5.57 4.25
CA HIS A 124 -8.04 5.35 2.83
C HIS A 124 -7.75 6.70 2.17
N TRP A 125 -6.47 7.06 2.15
CA TRP A 125 -5.93 8.21 1.42
C TRP A 125 -5.01 7.68 0.33
N THR A 126 -5.42 7.81 -0.92
CA THR A 126 -4.83 7.10 -2.07
C THR A 126 -4.52 8.06 -3.21
N ALA A 127 -3.94 7.57 -4.30
CA ALA A 127 -3.77 8.35 -5.53
C ALA A 127 -5.08 8.80 -6.18
N GLN A 128 -6.21 8.22 -5.78
CA GLN A 128 -7.54 8.62 -6.23
C GLN A 128 -8.21 9.63 -5.27
N THR A 129 -7.59 9.94 -4.13
CA THR A 129 -8.13 10.94 -3.20
C THR A 129 -7.96 12.34 -3.77
N VAL A 130 -9.07 13.08 -3.83
CA VAL A 130 -9.13 14.46 -4.33
C VAL A 130 -9.52 15.42 -3.21
N PRO A 131 -9.13 16.70 -3.27
CA PRO A 131 -9.58 17.68 -2.29
C PRO A 131 -11.10 17.85 -2.35
N ARG A 132 -11.70 18.22 -1.22
CA ARG A 132 -13.16 18.49 -1.13
C ARG A 132 -13.62 19.60 -2.08
N SER A 133 -12.74 20.57 -2.34
CA SER A 133 -12.98 21.68 -3.25
C SER A 133 -11.71 21.98 -4.04
N GLY A 134 -11.87 22.53 -5.25
CA GLY A 134 -10.78 22.85 -6.16
C GLY A 134 -10.39 21.68 -7.08
N THR A 135 -9.36 21.91 -7.89
CA THR A 135 -8.90 20.95 -8.91
C THR A 135 -8.19 19.75 -8.26
N PRO A 136 -8.43 18.52 -8.75
CA PRO A 136 -7.62 17.35 -8.38
C PRO A 136 -6.12 17.63 -8.53
N LYS A 137 -5.34 17.21 -7.53
CA LYS A 137 -3.89 17.34 -7.53
C LYS A 137 -3.26 16.07 -8.07
N THR A 138 -2.07 16.17 -8.67
CA THR A 138 -1.23 14.98 -8.89
C THR A 138 -0.88 14.35 -7.54
N PHE A 139 -0.62 13.05 -7.50
CA PHE A 139 -0.30 12.38 -6.24
C PHE A 139 0.94 12.98 -5.55
N GLN A 140 2.01 13.26 -6.30
CA GLN A 140 3.20 13.98 -5.82
C GLN A 140 2.81 15.28 -5.08
N ARG A 141 1.94 16.09 -5.69
CA ARG A 141 1.51 17.36 -5.10
C ARG A 141 0.59 17.15 -3.91
N ALA A 142 -0.29 16.15 -3.95
CA ALA A 142 -1.15 15.79 -2.83
C ALA A 142 -0.33 15.34 -1.60
N VAL A 143 0.73 14.55 -1.80
CA VAL A 143 1.67 14.15 -0.74
C VAL A 143 2.44 15.37 -0.22
N ALA A 144 2.99 16.20 -1.11
CA ALA A 144 3.71 17.41 -0.72
C ALA A 144 2.83 18.34 0.13
N ASP A 145 1.57 18.53 -0.26
CA ASP A 145 0.62 19.42 0.42
C ASP A 145 -0.14 18.75 1.58
N PHE A 146 0.15 17.48 1.92
CA PHE A 146 -0.56 16.79 2.99
C PHE A 146 -0.40 17.55 4.31
N ASP A 147 -1.51 18.00 4.88
CA ASP A 147 -1.57 18.71 6.16
C ASP A 147 -1.37 17.74 7.32
N LEU A 148 -0.09 17.45 7.60
CA LEU A 148 0.30 16.54 8.66
C LEU A 148 -0.13 17.06 10.04
N ASN A 149 -0.02 18.36 10.28
CA ASN A 149 -0.34 18.92 11.59
C ASN A 149 -1.85 18.86 11.86
N GLY A 150 -2.67 19.26 10.89
CA GLY A 150 -4.13 19.14 11.00
C GLY A 150 -4.57 17.68 11.14
N PHE A 151 -3.97 16.77 10.39
CA PHE A 151 -4.26 15.33 10.51
C PHE A 151 -3.93 14.78 11.90
N ILE A 152 -2.74 15.08 12.42
CA ILE A 152 -2.32 14.60 13.74
C ILE A 152 -3.17 15.23 14.86
N ALA A 153 -3.52 16.51 14.75
CA ALA A 153 -4.43 17.17 15.68
C ALA A 153 -5.82 16.49 15.69
N ALA A 154 -6.34 16.08 14.54
CA ALA A 154 -7.59 15.34 14.46
C ALA A 154 -7.50 13.94 15.10
N VAL A 155 -6.38 13.24 14.91
CA VAL A 155 -6.10 11.94 15.56
C VAL A 155 -6.04 12.08 17.08
N GLU A 156 -5.37 13.12 17.59
CA GLU A 156 -5.31 13.42 19.02
C GLU A 156 -6.68 13.78 19.59
N HIS A 157 -7.41 14.66 18.90
CA HIS A 157 -8.76 15.08 19.32
C HIS A 157 -9.71 13.89 19.42
N ALA A 158 -9.63 12.94 18.48
CA ALA A 158 -10.41 11.71 18.53
C ALA A 158 -10.03 10.82 19.72
N GLY A 159 -8.78 10.89 20.20
CA GLY A 159 -8.26 10.04 21.26
C GLY A 159 -7.79 8.66 20.78
N ALA A 160 -7.45 8.51 19.50
CA ALA A 160 -7.01 7.24 18.92
C ALA A 160 -5.57 6.89 19.37
N ASP A 161 -5.31 5.60 19.62
CA ASP A 161 -3.99 5.12 20.05
C ASP A 161 -3.07 4.74 18.87
N TYR A 162 -3.67 4.45 17.72
CA TYR A 162 -2.94 4.14 16.50
C TYR A 162 -3.66 4.62 15.24
N VAL A 163 -2.87 4.79 14.18
CA VAL A 163 -3.35 5.11 12.84
C VAL A 163 -2.97 3.97 11.91
N LEU A 164 -3.93 3.48 11.13
CA LEU A 164 -3.68 2.68 9.94
C LEU A 164 -3.72 3.59 8.71
N PHE A 165 -2.57 3.82 8.10
CA PHE A 165 -2.44 4.69 6.93
C PHE A 165 -2.18 3.89 5.66
N THR A 166 -2.79 4.31 4.55
CA THR A 166 -2.63 3.65 3.25
C THR A 166 -1.29 3.99 2.61
N ALA A 167 -0.45 2.98 2.37
CA ALA A 167 0.77 3.14 1.58
C ALA A 167 0.50 3.01 0.08
N ALA A 168 -0.33 2.07 -0.35
CA ALA A 168 -0.75 1.90 -1.75
C ALA A 168 -2.12 1.21 -1.80
N HIS A 169 -2.95 1.57 -2.78
CA HIS A 169 -4.25 0.96 -3.03
C HIS A 169 -4.73 1.22 -4.46
N ALA A 170 -5.09 0.14 -5.17
CA ALA A 170 -5.56 0.11 -6.56
C ALA A 170 -4.53 0.61 -7.59
N LEU A 171 -4.03 1.82 -7.42
CA LEU A 171 -2.86 2.35 -8.12
C LEU A 171 -1.62 2.16 -7.23
N GLN A 172 -0.54 1.64 -7.80
CA GLN A 172 0.72 1.48 -7.08
C GLN A 172 1.46 2.82 -7.04
N MET A 173 1.01 3.69 -6.13
CA MET A 173 1.59 5.01 -5.90
C MET A 173 1.92 5.15 -4.42
N LEU A 174 3.22 5.25 -4.11
CA LEU A 174 3.71 5.27 -2.73
C LEU A 174 4.00 6.70 -2.26
N PRO A 175 3.50 7.14 -1.08
CA PRO A 175 3.73 8.49 -0.57
C PRO A 175 5.09 8.63 0.14
N ALA A 176 6.13 8.04 -0.45
CA ALA A 176 7.51 8.09 0.02
C ALA A 176 8.50 7.69 -1.09
N PRO A 177 9.80 8.04 -0.97
CA PRO A 177 10.83 7.56 -1.88
C PRO A 177 11.03 6.06 -1.73
N HIS A 178 11.19 5.32 -2.84
CA HIS A 178 11.37 3.88 -2.79
C HIS A 178 12.15 3.32 -4.02
N PRO A 179 13.48 3.14 -3.91
CA PRO A 179 14.35 2.80 -5.04
C PRO A 179 14.02 1.45 -5.69
N VAL A 180 13.54 0.45 -4.92
CA VAL A 180 13.09 -0.83 -5.51
C VAL A 180 11.87 -0.62 -6.41
N LEU A 181 10.84 0.10 -5.95
CA LEU A 181 9.68 0.45 -6.77
C LEU A 181 10.09 1.25 -8.00
N ASP A 182 10.97 2.24 -7.84
CA ASP A 182 11.46 3.06 -8.95
C ASP A 182 12.24 2.25 -10.00
N THR A 183 12.91 1.17 -9.58
CA THR A 183 13.61 0.24 -10.49
C THR A 183 12.62 -0.64 -11.25
N ILE A 184 11.52 -1.07 -10.60
CA ILE A 184 10.47 -1.88 -11.24
C ILE A 184 9.67 -1.04 -12.23
N LEU A 185 9.21 0.13 -11.79
CA LEU A 185 8.48 1.10 -12.61
C LEU A 185 8.63 2.50 -12.00
N SER A 186 9.41 3.35 -12.66
CA SER A 186 9.64 4.73 -12.24
C SER A 186 8.36 5.58 -12.25
N GLY A 187 8.34 6.66 -11.45
CA GLY A 187 7.21 7.60 -11.39
C GLY A 187 6.08 7.15 -10.46
N ARG A 188 6.35 6.15 -9.62
CA ARG A 188 5.39 5.52 -8.69
C ARG A 188 5.64 5.87 -7.21
N THR A 189 6.58 6.77 -6.95
CA THR A 189 7.02 7.18 -5.61
C THR A 189 6.95 8.70 -5.46
N CYS A 190 7.11 9.19 -4.24
CA CYS A 190 7.11 10.62 -3.96
C CYS A 190 8.38 11.11 -3.28
N GLU A 191 8.74 12.38 -3.49
CA GLU A 191 9.95 12.97 -2.88
C GLU A 191 9.80 13.11 -1.36
N ARG A 192 8.63 13.60 -0.90
CA ARG A 192 8.32 13.69 0.52
C ARG A 192 8.06 12.29 1.07
N ASP A 193 8.80 11.92 2.10
CA ASP A 193 8.57 10.70 2.88
C ASP A 193 7.44 10.94 3.91
N LEU A 194 6.19 10.86 3.45
CA LEU A 194 5.03 11.07 4.31
C LEU A 194 4.86 9.94 5.34
N ILE A 195 5.26 8.72 5.00
CA ILE A 195 5.23 7.57 5.92
C ILE A 195 6.13 7.84 7.14
N ARG A 196 7.37 8.28 6.92
CA ARG A 196 8.27 8.68 8.01
C ARG A 196 7.72 9.85 8.80
N ALA A 197 7.20 10.87 8.12
CA ALA A 197 6.67 12.06 8.78
C ALA A 197 5.47 11.74 9.69
N LEU A 198 4.56 10.88 9.24
CA LEU A 198 3.46 10.35 10.05
C LEU A 198 3.98 9.55 11.25
N ALA A 199 4.94 8.64 11.00
CA ALA A 199 5.47 7.79 12.07
C ALA A 199 6.15 8.60 13.16
N ASP A 200 6.95 9.61 12.79
CA ASP A 200 7.65 10.49 13.73
C ASP A 200 6.65 11.34 14.53
N ALA A 201 5.64 11.90 13.85
CA ALA A 201 4.63 12.73 14.51
C ALA A 201 3.72 11.94 15.48
N LEU A 202 3.38 10.70 15.13
CA LEU A 202 2.62 9.79 16.00
C LEU A 202 3.48 9.31 17.18
N ALA A 203 4.73 8.92 16.93
CA ALA A 203 5.64 8.46 17.97
C ALA A 203 5.92 9.55 19.03
N ALA A 204 6.05 10.81 18.61
CA ALA A 204 6.20 11.96 19.52
C ALA A 204 5.01 12.12 20.49
N ARG A 205 3.88 11.50 20.19
CA ARG A 205 2.63 11.51 20.99
C ARG A 205 2.31 10.15 21.59
N GLN A 206 3.28 9.24 21.60
CA GLN A 206 3.14 7.87 22.11
C GLN A 206 2.03 7.08 21.38
N LYS A 207 1.81 7.37 20.09
CA LYS A 207 0.86 6.67 19.22
C LYS A 207 1.59 5.77 18.23
N HIS A 208 0.88 4.78 17.69
CA HIS A 208 1.47 3.81 16.77
C HIS A 208 1.05 4.05 15.32
N LEU A 209 2.00 3.87 14.38
CA LEU A 209 1.69 3.78 12.96
C LEU A 209 1.60 2.32 12.54
N LEU A 210 0.48 1.98 11.92
CA LEU A 210 0.26 0.76 11.15
C LEU A 210 0.13 1.15 9.68
N VAL A 211 0.59 0.28 8.79
CA VAL A 211 0.56 0.54 7.35
C VAL A 211 -0.35 -0.46 6.65
N TYR A 212 -1.35 0.07 5.96
CA TYR A 212 -2.14 -0.68 4.99
C TYR A 212 -1.36 -0.74 3.67
N TYR A 213 -1.23 -1.92 3.10
CA TYR A 213 -0.58 -2.13 1.81
C TYR A 213 -1.40 -3.09 0.94
N ASN A 214 -1.77 -2.63 -0.24
CA ASN A 214 -2.34 -3.43 -1.31
C ASN A 214 -1.30 -3.51 -2.45
N HIS A 215 -1.18 -4.68 -3.08
CA HIS A 215 -0.22 -4.91 -4.17
C HIS A 215 -0.68 -4.35 -5.54
N SER A 216 -1.86 -3.73 -5.59
CA SER A 216 -2.43 -3.02 -6.75
C SER A 216 -2.68 -3.90 -7.98
N CYS A 217 -2.90 -5.21 -7.80
CA CYS A 217 -3.18 -6.14 -8.90
C CYS A 217 -4.59 -6.76 -8.85
N ASN A 218 -5.51 -6.23 -8.03
CA ASN A 218 -6.87 -6.79 -7.83
C ASN A 218 -7.81 -6.63 -9.03
N GLY A 219 -7.44 -5.82 -10.01
CA GLY A 219 -8.33 -5.38 -11.07
C GLY A 219 -7.56 -4.73 -12.20
N LYS A 220 -8.24 -3.84 -12.93
CA LYS A 220 -7.68 -3.16 -14.12
C LYS A 220 -7.20 -1.75 -13.83
N ASP A 221 -7.11 -1.35 -12.56
CA ASP A 221 -6.80 0.01 -12.15
C ASP A 221 -5.39 0.45 -12.57
N ASP A 222 -4.39 -0.45 -12.49
CA ASP A 222 -3.00 -0.15 -12.82
C ASP A 222 -2.36 -1.19 -13.77
N PRO A 223 -2.71 -1.19 -15.06
CA PRO A 223 -2.26 -2.20 -16.01
C PRO A 223 -0.76 -2.14 -16.29
N GLU A 224 -0.13 -0.97 -16.19
CA GLU A 224 1.31 -0.83 -16.34
C GLU A 224 2.05 -1.45 -15.15
N TRP A 225 1.59 -1.17 -13.94
CA TRP A 225 2.16 -1.77 -12.73
C TRP A 225 2.03 -3.29 -12.75
N ARG A 226 0.86 -3.84 -13.06
CA ARG A 226 0.61 -5.29 -13.13
C ARG A 226 1.63 -6.01 -14.02
N LYS A 227 1.94 -5.44 -15.18
CA LYS A 227 2.97 -5.97 -16.10
C LYS A 227 4.37 -5.82 -15.52
N ALA A 228 4.68 -4.62 -15.02
CA ALA A 228 6.01 -4.29 -14.51
C ALA A 228 6.40 -5.15 -13.30
N VAL A 229 5.51 -5.29 -12.32
CA VAL A 229 5.72 -6.10 -11.12
C VAL A 229 5.73 -7.60 -11.42
N GLY A 230 5.21 -8.03 -12.59
CA GLY A 230 5.22 -9.42 -13.04
C GLY A 230 3.92 -10.19 -12.77
N TYR A 231 2.86 -9.52 -12.28
CA TYR A 231 1.57 -10.16 -12.04
C TYR A 231 0.99 -10.77 -13.31
N ASP A 232 1.07 -10.06 -14.45
CA ASP A 232 0.54 -10.54 -15.74
C ASP A 232 1.51 -11.49 -16.49
N GLY A 233 2.72 -11.73 -15.95
CA GLY A 233 3.75 -12.58 -16.59
C GLY A 233 3.59 -14.07 -16.28
N THR A 234 4.21 -14.95 -17.06
CA THR A 234 4.19 -16.40 -16.79
C THR A 234 5.02 -16.81 -15.58
N ASP A 235 6.14 -16.11 -15.34
CA ASP A 235 6.97 -16.32 -14.15
C ASP A 235 6.41 -15.54 -12.94
N LYS A 236 5.65 -16.26 -12.11
CA LYS A 236 5.13 -15.73 -10.84
C LYS A 236 6.16 -15.66 -9.72
N GLY A 237 7.33 -16.29 -9.89
CA GLY A 237 8.47 -16.15 -9.00
C GLY A 237 8.98 -14.71 -8.99
N ARG A 238 9.12 -14.09 -10.18
CA ARG A 238 9.45 -12.66 -10.32
C ARG A 238 8.46 -11.75 -9.59
N PHE A 239 7.17 -12.04 -9.71
CA PHE A 239 6.12 -11.29 -9.02
C PHE A 239 6.26 -11.36 -7.50
N ALA A 240 6.44 -12.56 -6.96
CA ALA A 240 6.64 -12.74 -5.52
C ALA A 240 7.90 -12.02 -5.06
N GLN A 241 9.03 -12.23 -5.74
CA GLN A 241 10.32 -11.63 -5.39
C GLN A 241 10.23 -10.10 -5.33
N ASN A 242 9.61 -9.46 -6.33
CA ASN A 242 9.39 -8.03 -6.33
C ASN A 242 8.59 -7.55 -5.10
N LEU A 243 7.50 -8.24 -4.74
CA LEU A 243 6.72 -7.89 -3.55
C LEU A 243 7.52 -8.07 -2.25
N LEU A 244 8.29 -9.16 -2.13
CA LEU A 244 9.18 -9.40 -1.00
C LEU A 244 10.21 -8.27 -0.85
N GLU A 245 10.82 -7.84 -1.97
CA GLU A 245 11.83 -6.77 -1.96
C GLU A 245 11.23 -5.40 -1.62
N ILE A 246 10.05 -5.06 -2.14
CA ILE A 246 9.34 -3.81 -1.81
C ILE A 246 9.07 -3.77 -0.31
N VAL A 247 8.40 -4.81 0.21
CA VAL A 247 8.01 -4.86 1.62
C VAL A 247 9.22 -4.95 2.55
N GLY A 248 10.22 -5.77 2.19
CA GLY A 248 11.46 -5.90 2.95
C GLY A 248 12.25 -4.60 3.02
N TRP A 249 12.34 -3.86 1.91
CA TRP A 249 13.00 -2.55 1.88
C TRP A 249 12.28 -1.53 2.75
N MET A 250 10.95 -1.45 2.69
CA MET A 250 10.18 -0.60 3.61
C MET A 250 10.41 -1.01 5.07
N GLY A 251 10.41 -2.32 5.34
CA GLY A 251 10.67 -2.88 6.67
C GLY A 251 12.01 -2.41 7.25
N GLU A 252 13.08 -2.51 6.46
CA GLU A 252 14.42 -2.05 6.86
C GLU A 252 14.50 -0.54 7.01
N ARG A 253 13.91 0.21 6.08
CA ARG A 253 13.93 1.69 6.09
C ARG A 253 13.26 2.27 7.34
N TYR A 254 12.09 1.75 7.68
CA TYR A 254 11.26 2.32 8.74
C TYR A 254 11.47 1.62 10.08
N LYS A 255 12.03 0.41 10.11
CA LYS A 255 12.31 -0.35 11.35
C LYS A 255 11.08 -0.37 12.25
N ASP A 256 11.23 -0.06 13.52
CA ASP A 256 10.17 -0.09 14.51
C ASP A 256 9.14 1.05 14.37
N LYS A 257 9.32 1.98 13.42
CA LYS A 257 8.35 3.06 13.14
C LYS A 257 7.05 2.53 12.54
N ILE A 258 7.12 1.46 11.74
CA ILE A 258 5.94 0.69 11.32
C ILE A 258 5.73 -0.43 12.33
N LYS A 259 4.70 -0.32 13.18
CA LYS A 259 4.39 -1.30 14.23
C LYS A 259 3.63 -2.51 13.71
N ALA A 260 2.81 -2.33 12.67
CA ALA A 260 2.14 -3.44 11.99
C ALA A 260 1.92 -3.19 10.50
N TRP A 261 1.78 -4.29 9.76
CA TRP A 261 1.24 -4.32 8.41
C TRP A 261 -0.19 -4.83 8.39
N TRP A 262 -1.03 -4.18 7.60
CA TRP A 262 -2.29 -4.74 7.10
C TRP A 262 -2.14 -4.94 5.60
N PHE A 263 -1.86 -6.17 5.18
CA PHE A 263 -1.82 -6.54 3.78
C PHE A 263 -3.21 -6.84 3.28
N ASP A 264 -3.68 -6.05 2.32
CA ASP A 264 -4.93 -6.34 1.63
C ASP A 264 -4.70 -7.18 0.38
N SER A 265 -5.75 -7.90 0.02
CA SER A 265 -5.88 -8.67 -1.21
C SER A 265 -4.95 -9.87 -1.39
N PRO A 266 -4.64 -10.65 -0.33
CA PRO A 266 -4.06 -11.97 -0.51
C PRO A 266 -5.01 -12.92 -1.26
N TYR A 267 -6.33 -12.68 -1.20
CA TYR A 267 -7.37 -13.38 -1.96
C TYR A 267 -7.29 -13.15 -3.49
N SER A 268 -6.39 -12.29 -3.97
CA SER A 268 -6.07 -12.18 -5.41
C SER A 268 -4.71 -12.78 -5.78
N LEU A 269 -4.01 -13.39 -4.80
CA LEU A 269 -2.69 -14.00 -4.95
C LEU A 269 -2.69 -15.52 -4.65
N ASP A 270 -3.76 -16.06 -4.06
CA ASP A 270 -3.86 -17.48 -3.75
C ASP A 270 -5.30 -17.97 -3.89
N THR A 271 -5.50 -18.97 -4.75
CA THR A 271 -6.84 -19.51 -5.06
C THR A 271 -7.42 -20.39 -3.96
N ARG A 272 -6.61 -20.73 -2.94
CA ARG A 272 -7.01 -21.62 -1.82
C ARG A 272 -7.55 -20.86 -0.61
N GLY A 273 -7.53 -19.53 -0.65
CA GLY A 273 -8.10 -18.68 0.40
C GLY A 273 -9.63 -18.80 0.49
N PRO A 274 -10.23 -18.27 1.58
CA PRO A 274 -11.68 -18.29 1.77
C PRO A 274 -12.45 -17.45 0.73
N HIS A 275 -11.77 -16.49 0.12
CA HIS A 275 -12.24 -15.74 -1.04
C HIS A 275 -11.20 -15.84 -2.16
N ASN A 276 -11.64 -15.84 -3.42
CA ASN A 276 -10.76 -15.92 -4.59
C ASN A 276 -11.19 -14.91 -5.66
N SER A 277 -10.31 -13.95 -5.92
CA SER A 277 -10.44 -12.91 -6.95
C SER A 277 -9.22 -12.86 -7.89
N VAL A 278 -8.44 -13.95 -7.95
CA VAL A 278 -7.25 -14.04 -8.81
C VAL A 278 -7.64 -13.76 -10.27
N THR A 279 -6.94 -12.83 -10.92
CA THR A 279 -7.23 -12.42 -12.32
C THR A 279 -6.12 -12.78 -13.31
N THR A 280 -5.16 -13.59 -12.87
CA THR A 280 -4.05 -14.09 -13.69
C THR A 280 -3.93 -15.61 -13.55
N ASP A 281 -3.30 -16.28 -14.52
CA ASP A 281 -2.92 -17.68 -14.36
C ASP A 281 -1.92 -17.84 -13.19
N MET A 282 -2.29 -18.66 -12.21
CA MET A 282 -1.48 -19.04 -11.05
C MET A 282 -1.23 -20.56 -11.02
N THR A 283 -1.52 -21.27 -12.11
CA THR A 283 -1.33 -22.72 -12.22
C THR A 283 0.09 -23.11 -11.84
N GLY A 284 0.23 -24.05 -10.90
CA GLY A 284 1.53 -24.54 -10.45
C GLY A 284 2.33 -23.56 -9.58
N PHE A 285 1.79 -22.37 -9.29
CA PHE A 285 2.43 -21.39 -8.45
C PHE A 285 1.68 -21.22 -7.12
N GLN A 286 2.44 -21.27 -6.02
CA GLN A 286 1.98 -20.97 -4.68
C GLN A 286 2.70 -19.73 -4.17
N PHE A 287 1.96 -18.72 -3.73
CA PHE A 287 2.56 -17.51 -3.17
C PHE A 287 3.32 -17.85 -1.87
N PRO A 288 4.57 -17.38 -1.69
CA PRO A 288 5.42 -17.77 -0.57
C PRO A 288 5.10 -16.96 0.69
N TRP A 289 3.93 -17.20 1.30
CA TRP A 289 3.41 -16.44 2.45
C TRP A 289 4.36 -16.38 3.66
N GLU A 290 5.09 -17.47 3.94
CA GLU A 290 6.07 -17.51 5.02
C GLU A 290 7.22 -16.55 4.76
N GLN A 291 7.80 -16.60 3.56
CA GLN A 291 8.89 -15.71 3.15
C GLN A 291 8.42 -14.25 3.11
N PHE A 292 7.21 -13.99 2.62
CA PHE A 292 6.63 -12.64 2.62
C PHE A 292 6.40 -12.12 4.05
N THR A 293 5.99 -12.98 4.98
CA THR A 293 5.86 -12.63 6.40
C THR A 293 7.22 -12.33 7.02
N VAL A 294 8.26 -13.11 6.70
CA VAL A 294 9.64 -12.84 7.16
C VAL A 294 10.14 -11.51 6.59
N ALA A 295 9.93 -11.25 5.29
CA ALA A 295 10.28 -9.99 4.64
C ALA A 295 9.57 -8.81 5.30
N ALA A 296 8.28 -8.94 5.60
CA ALA A 296 7.49 -7.94 6.31
C ALA A 296 8.00 -7.62 7.72
N LYS A 297 8.86 -8.45 8.31
CA LYS A 297 9.46 -8.25 9.65
C LYS A 297 10.92 -7.82 9.62
N ILE A 298 11.53 -7.67 8.44
CA ILE A 298 12.88 -7.09 8.27
C ILE A 298 12.94 -5.71 8.95
N GLY A 299 14.04 -5.43 9.65
CA GLY A 299 14.25 -4.19 10.42
C GLY A 299 13.49 -4.12 11.76
N TYR A 300 12.49 -4.97 12.00
CA TYR A 300 11.76 -5.02 13.28
C TYR A 300 11.07 -6.38 13.51
N PRO A 301 11.75 -7.35 14.16
CA PRO A 301 11.20 -8.68 14.40
C PRO A 301 9.92 -8.73 15.23
N ALA A 302 9.60 -7.69 16.01
CA ALA A 302 8.37 -7.59 16.78
C ALA A 302 7.19 -6.97 16.00
N ARG A 303 7.35 -6.67 14.70
CA ARG A 303 6.29 -6.12 13.85
C ARG A 303 5.13 -7.11 13.72
N LEU A 304 3.91 -6.63 13.87
CA LEU A 304 2.72 -7.44 13.59
C LEU A 304 2.48 -7.51 12.08
N VAL A 305 2.02 -8.66 11.59
CA VAL A 305 1.69 -8.88 10.17
C VAL A 305 0.28 -9.45 10.11
N THR A 306 -0.59 -8.80 9.34
CA THR A 306 -1.98 -9.21 9.15
C THR A 306 -2.29 -9.27 7.66
N TYR A 307 -3.03 -10.31 7.27
CA TYR A 307 -3.52 -10.53 5.91
C TYR A 307 -5.05 -10.44 5.91
N ASN A 308 -5.62 -9.57 5.09
CA ASN A 308 -7.07 -9.48 4.92
C ASN A 308 -7.60 -10.71 4.19
N ALA A 309 -8.47 -11.50 4.80
CA ALA A 309 -9.04 -12.68 4.16
C ALA A 309 -10.08 -12.37 3.06
N GLY A 310 -10.52 -11.10 2.92
CA GLY A 310 -11.49 -10.69 1.90
C GLY A 310 -12.94 -11.05 2.24
N VAL A 311 -13.28 -11.01 3.53
CA VAL A 311 -14.61 -11.31 4.09
C VAL A 311 -15.17 -10.13 4.88
#